data_AF-A0A3G6SAY9-F1
#
_entry.id   AF-A0A3G6SAY9-F1
#
_cell.length_a   1.000
_cell.length_b   1.000
_cell.length_c   1.000
_cell.angle_alpha   90.00
_cell.angle_beta   90.00
_cell.angle_gamma   90.00
#
_symmetry.space_group_name_H-M   'P 1'
#
loop_
_entity.id
_entity.type
_entity.pdbx_description
1 polymer ?
#
loop_
_entity_poly.entity_id
_entity_poly.type
_entity_poly.pdbx_seq_one_letter_code
_entity_poly.pdbx_strand_id
1 'polypeptide(L)'
;MEINFLSEEKTLLSTKYIKLIRKKDFDKIVIKRDDIKSINLQFGEVSKQNIIIRVSFKGLKTFKNDYYFNISDILIKNREIILIGVLDDPLWIYNQGYIDNFKLLTDKKEKIKWYELNDKQKYYYLRGCCLLNGVRETIDNTNPIIEIDLSKVRADLDIYYEIGKAFFNSYGYFGTEINSFIDCLISISPSIKKREKTPILKINGYKNFEKYFSNNILFDDFYQEFSKREFEIVNS
;
A
#
# COMPACT_ATOMS: atom_id res chain seq x y z
N MET A 1 -0.38 -2.55 -10.41
CA MET A 1 0.99 -3.07 -10.30
C MET A 1 1.32 -3.83 -11.58
N GLU A 2 2.58 -3.78 -11.99
CA GLU A 2 3.14 -4.55 -13.09
C GLU A 2 4.47 -5.13 -12.62
N ILE A 3 4.70 -6.42 -12.88
CA ILE A 3 5.93 -7.11 -12.53
C ILE A 3 6.51 -7.66 -13.81
N ASN A 4 7.69 -7.18 -14.18
CA ASN A 4 8.38 -7.57 -15.39
C ASN A 4 9.73 -8.20 -15.05
N PHE A 5 10.01 -9.32 -15.70
CA PHE A 5 11.30 -10.00 -15.68
C PHE A 5 12.05 -9.57 -16.93
N LEU A 6 13.20 -8.93 -16.75
CA LEU A 6 13.99 -8.35 -17.82
C LEU A 6 15.37 -9.01 -17.87
N SER A 7 15.90 -9.17 -19.08
CA SER A 7 17.34 -9.31 -19.30
C SER A 7 17.78 -8.02 -19.97
N GLU A 8 18.67 -7.29 -19.31
CA GLU A 8 18.98 -5.90 -19.66
C GLU A 8 17.67 -5.08 -19.71
N GLU A 9 17.29 -4.54 -20.86
CA GLU A 9 16.01 -3.81 -21.03
C GLU A 9 14.92 -4.61 -21.76
N LYS A 10 15.18 -5.88 -22.10
CA LYS A 10 14.22 -6.72 -22.83
C LYS A 10 13.31 -7.47 -21.86
N THR A 11 11.99 -7.25 -21.97
CA THR A 11 11.00 -8.00 -21.20
C THR A 11 10.93 -9.46 -21.67
N LEU A 12 11.23 -10.36 -20.74
CA LEU A 12 11.17 -11.81 -20.94
C LEU A 12 9.85 -12.41 -20.43
N LEU A 13 9.33 -11.90 -19.31
CA LEU A 13 8.04 -12.34 -18.75
C LEU A 13 7.36 -11.17 -18.04
N SER A 14 6.06 -11.02 -18.24
CA SER A 14 5.23 -10.10 -17.47
C SER A 14 4.18 -10.88 -16.68
N THR A 15 4.03 -10.55 -15.40
CA THR A 15 3.07 -11.20 -14.49
C THR A 15 2.35 -10.19 -13.61
N LYS A 16 1.17 -10.60 -13.12
CA LYS A 16 0.40 -9.87 -12.12
C LYS A 16 0.92 -10.10 -10.70
N TYR A 17 1.59 -11.22 -10.46
CA TYR A 17 1.99 -11.64 -9.12
C TYR A 17 3.22 -12.55 -9.16
N ILE A 18 4.02 -12.46 -8.09
CA ILE A 18 5.11 -13.37 -7.78
C ILE A 18 5.06 -13.69 -6.29
N LYS A 19 5.47 -14.90 -5.92
CA LYS A 19 5.71 -15.28 -4.53
C LYS A 19 7.18 -15.60 -4.33
N LEU A 20 7.89 -14.74 -3.61
CA LEU A 20 9.24 -14.98 -3.11
C LEU A 20 9.18 -15.82 -1.83
N ILE A 21 9.98 -16.88 -1.78
CA ILE A 21 10.18 -17.74 -0.63
C ILE A 21 11.68 -17.77 -0.35
N ARG A 22 12.11 -17.12 0.73
CA ARG A 22 13.51 -17.13 1.14
C ARG A 22 13.86 -18.43 1.87
N LYS A 23 14.97 -19.07 1.50
CA LYS A 23 15.56 -20.21 2.21
C LYS A 23 16.98 -19.85 2.62
N LYS A 24 17.58 -20.68 3.48
CA LYS A 24 18.92 -20.43 4.04
C LYS A 24 19.98 -20.22 2.96
N ASP A 25 19.92 -21.02 1.90
CA ASP A 25 21.00 -21.11 0.90
C ASP A 25 20.57 -20.66 -0.51
N PHE A 26 19.28 -20.39 -0.71
CA PHE A 26 18.72 -19.92 -1.98
C PHE A 26 17.34 -19.30 -1.77
N ASP A 27 16.87 -18.58 -2.77
CA ASP A 27 15.52 -18.05 -2.89
C ASP A 27 14.72 -18.78 -3.97
N LYS A 28 13.41 -18.79 -3.79
CA LYS A 28 12.46 -19.30 -4.79
C LYS A 28 11.47 -18.23 -5.17
N ILE A 29 11.33 -17.99 -6.47
CA ILE A 29 10.24 -17.18 -7.01
C ILE A 29 9.25 -18.11 -7.70
N VAL A 30 8.01 -18.11 -7.23
CA VAL A 30 6.92 -18.90 -7.79
C VAL A 30 5.98 -17.97 -8.57
N ILE A 31 5.72 -18.32 -9.82
CA ILE A 31 4.83 -17.61 -10.74
C ILE A 31 3.75 -18.58 -11.19
N LYS A 32 2.49 -18.31 -10.85
CA LYS A 32 1.37 -19.12 -11.37
C LYS A 32 1.13 -18.77 -12.83
N ARG A 33 0.85 -19.77 -13.66
CA ARG A 33 0.58 -19.53 -15.09
C ARG A 33 -0.60 -18.61 -15.32
N ASP A 34 -1.64 -18.68 -14.48
CA ASP A 34 -2.82 -17.81 -14.58
C ASP A 34 -2.53 -16.33 -14.27
N ASP A 35 -1.40 -16.04 -13.60
CA ASP A 35 -0.95 -14.67 -13.32
C ASP A 35 -0.07 -14.10 -14.45
N ILE A 36 0.42 -14.94 -15.38
CA ILE A 36 1.27 -14.54 -16.50
C ILE A 36 0.43 -13.76 -17.52
N LYS A 37 0.91 -12.58 -17.91
CA LYS A 37 0.32 -11.75 -18.97
C LYS A 37 0.98 -12.01 -20.31
N SER A 38 2.30 -12.17 -20.32
CA SER A 38 3.09 -12.48 -21.52
C SER A 38 4.38 -13.19 -21.12
N ILE A 39 4.88 -14.02 -22.03
CA ILE A 39 6.15 -14.72 -21.88
C ILE A 39 6.84 -14.79 -23.24
N ASN A 40 8.13 -14.48 -23.26
CA ASN A 40 8.99 -14.59 -24.43
C ASN A 40 9.53 -16.02 -24.53
N LEU A 41 9.71 -16.52 -25.76
CA LEU A 41 10.31 -17.84 -26.02
C LEU A 41 11.70 -17.99 -25.37
N GLN A 42 12.46 -16.88 -25.29
CA GLN A 42 13.80 -16.84 -24.70
C GLN A 42 13.80 -16.97 -23.16
N PHE A 43 12.63 -16.95 -22.50
CA PHE A 43 12.56 -17.06 -21.04
C PHE A 43 13.09 -18.41 -20.53
N GLY A 44 13.04 -19.49 -21.32
CA GLY A 44 13.63 -20.77 -20.92
C GLY A 44 15.16 -20.78 -20.90
N GLU A 45 15.79 -19.82 -21.57
CA GLU A 45 17.24 -19.78 -21.82
C GLU A 45 18.01 -18.98 -20.75
N VAL A 46 17.31 -18.36 -19.79
CA VAL A 46 17.92 -17.48 -18.77
C VAL A 46 18.43 -18.22 -17.53
N SER A 47 18.52 -19.54 -17.57
CA SER A 47 19.19 -20.29 -16.51
C SER A 47 20.65 -19.85 -16.42
N LYS A 48 21.15 -19.66 -15.19
CA LYS A 48 22.50 -19.15 -14.90
C LYS A 48 22.75 -17.72 -15.36
N GLN A 49 21.70 -16.90 -15.48
CA GLN A 49 21.80 -15.48 -15.81
C GLN A 49 21.23 -14.61 -14.71
N ASN A 50 21.74 -13.39 -14.62
CA ASN A 50 21.13 -12.34 -13.80
C ASN A 50 19.95 -11.76 -14.56
N ILE A 51 18.80 -11.69 -13.90
CA ILE A 51 17.61 -11.02 -14.41
C ILE A 51 17.25 -9.85 -13.50
N ILE A 52 16.57 -8.86 -14.09
CA ILE A 52 16.00 -7.74 -13.35
C ILE A 52 14.51 -8.03 -13.15
N ILE A 53 14.05 -8.01 -11.91
CA ILE A 53 12.65 -8.04 -11.53
C ILE A 53 12.22 -6.61 -11.28
N ARG A 54 11.57 -6.01 -12.27
CA ARG A 54 11.06 -4.64 -12.19
C ARG A 54 9.61 -4.66 -11.69
N VAL A 55 9.38 -4.12 -10.49
CA VAL A 55 8.05 -3.92 -9.92
C VAL A 55 7.66 -2.45 -10.08
N SER A 56 6.60 -2.19 -10.85
CA SER A 56 6.09 -0.84 -11.12
C SER A 56 4.68 -0.66 -10.55
N PHE A 57 4.45 0.46 -9.86
CA PHE A 57 3.14 0.83 -9.34
C PHE A 57 2.55 1.99 -10.12
N LYS A 58 1.29 1.87 -10.54
CA LYS A 58 0.67 2.87 -11.44
C LYS A 58 0.33 4.20 -10.74
N GLY A 59 0.06 4.19 -9.44
CA GLY A 59 -0.34 5.39 -8.68
C GLY A 59 0.77 6.40 -8.53
N LEU A 60 1.98 5.91 -8.31
CA LEU A 60 3.19 6.71 -8.30
C LEU A 60 3.91 6.47 -9.62
N LYS A 61 3.62 7.29 -10.64
CA LYS A 61 4.18 7.18 -12.01
C LYS A 61 5.71 6.98 -12.04
N THR A 62 6.41 7.39 -10.99
CA THR A 62 7.87 7.32 -10.83
C THR A 62 8.38 6.18 -9.94
N PHE A 63 7.52 5.45 -9.23
CA PHE A 63 7.96 4.40 -8.31
C PHE A 63 8.14 3.07 -9.04
N LYS A 64 9.40 2.81 -9.42
CA LYS A 64 9.87 1.55 -10.01
C LYS A 64 10.99 1.02 -9.14
N ASN A 65 10.83 -0.22 -8.67
CA ASN A 65 11.90 -0.92 -7.98
C ASN A 65 12.42 -2.03 -8.87
N ASP A 66 13.72 -1.97 -9.16
CA ASP A 66 14.45 -3.01 -9.85
C ASP A 66 15.18 -3.86 -8.83
N TYR A 67 14.90 -5.16 -8.84
CA TYR A 67 15.59 -6.14 -8.01
C TYR A 67 16.39 -7.08 -8.90
N TYR A 68 17.66 -7.32 -8.55
CA TYR A 68 18.48 -8.25 -9.29
C TYR A 68 18.32 -9.65 -8.71
N PHE A 69 18.05 -10.63 -9.57
CA PHE A 69 17.90 -12.02 -9.18
C PHE A 69 18.81 -12.89 -10.03
N ASN A 70 19.77 -13.55 -9.38
CA ASN A 70 20.68 -14.47 -10.04
C ASN A 70 20.02 -15.84 -10.11
N ILE A 71 19.56 -16.24 -11.30
CA ILE A 71 18.87 -17.52 -11.50
C ILE A 71 19.90 -18.62 -11.57
N SER A 72 19.80 -19.60 -10.67
CA SER A 72 20.56 -20.85 -10.77
C SER A 72 19.81 -21.92 -11.55
N ASP A 73 18.48 -21.96 -11.48
CA ASP A 73 17.66 -22.97 -12.15
C ASP A 73 16.21 -22.50 -12.42
N ILE A 74 15.56 -23.12 -13.40
CA ILE A 74 14.19 -22.84 -13.82
C ILE A 74 13.42 -24.16 -13.92
N LEU A 75 12.38 -24.31 -13.09
CA LEU A 75 11.46 -25.45 -13.14
C LEU A 75 10.13 -25.02 -13.74
N ILE A 76 9.84 -25.52 -14.94
CA ILE A 76 8.56 -25.26 -15.62
C ILE A 76 7.62 -26.44 -15.32
N LYS A 77 6.55 -26.16 -14.57
CA LYS A 77 5.47 -27.14 -14.30
C LYS A 77 4.20 -26.77 -15.05
N ASN A 78 3.21 -27.67 -14.98
CA ASN A 78 1.92 -27.51 -15.64
C ASN A 78 1.15 -26.26 -15.17
N ARG A 79 1.27 -25.85 -13.91
CA ARG A 79 0.50 -24.73 -13.32
C ARG A 79 1.35 -23.54 -12.88
N GLU A 80 2.66 -23.72 -12.80
CA GLU A 80 3.56 -22.71 -12.24
C GLU A 80 4.94 -22.78 -12.91
N ILE A 81 5.64 -21.66 -12.87
CA ILE A 81 7.06 -21.55 -13.16
C ILE A 81 7.75 -21.23 -11.83
N ILE A 82 8.83 -21.95 -11.53
CA ILE A 82 9.65 -21.72 -10.34
C ILE A 82 11.04 -21.32 -10.79
N LEU A 83 11.49 -20.15 -10.34
CA LEU A 83 12.89 -19.74 -10.45
C LEU A 83 13.57 -20.02 -9.12
N ILE A 84 14.73 -20.67 -9.19
CA ILE A 84 15.61 -20.90 -8.05
C ILE A 84 16.83 -20.01 -8.28
N GLY A 85 17.28 -19.31 -7.23
CA GLY A 85 18.34 -18.33 -7.38
C GLY A 85 18.67 -17.60 -6.09
N VAL A 86 19.29 -16.44 -6.20
CA VAL A 86 19.55 -15.53 -5.07
C VAL A 86 19.05 -14.14 -5.43
N LEU A 87 18.21 -13.56 -4.58
CA LEU A 87 17.82 -12.17 -4.70
C LEU A 87 18.91 -11.28 -4.10
N ASP A 88 19.48 -10.39 -4.92
CA ASP A 88 20.38 -9.36 -4.44
C ASP A 88 19.57 -8.23 -3.80
N ASP A 89 19.30 -8.39 -2.49
CA ASP A 89 18.55 -7.43 -1.68
C ASP A 89 19.27 -7.18 -0.34
N PRO A 90 20.48 -6.59 -0.37
CA PRO A 90 21.32 -6.42 0.82
C PRO A 90 20.69 -5.49 1.86
N LEU A 91 19.80 -4.60 1.41
CA LEU A 91 19.08 -3.64 2.23
C LEU A 91 17.68 -4.10 2.65
N TRP A 92 17.28 -5.33 2.30
CA TRP A 92 15.97 -5.90 2.65
C TRP A 92 14.78 -5.03 2.20
N ILE A 93 14.93 -4.38 1.04
CA ILE A 93 13.94 -3.46 0.45
C ILE A 93 12.79 -4.26 -0.16
N TYR A 94 13.04 -5.48 -0.64
CA TYR A 94 11.97 -6.31 -1.17
C TYR A 94 11.05 -6.79 -0.05
N ASN A 95 9.75 -6.56 -0.20
CA ASN A 95 8.76 -7.03 0.76
C ASN A 95 7.59 -7.73 0.06
N GLN A 96 7.49 -9.05 0.28
CA GLN A 96 6.40 -9.87 -0.25
C GLN A 96 5.02 -9.39 0.21
N GLY A 97 4.92 -8.85 1.44
CA GLY A 97 3.67 -8.33 1.99
C GLY A 97 3.08 -7.18 1.17
N TYR A 98 3.92 -6.36 0.53
CA TYR A 98 3.44 -5.35 -0.42
C TYR A 98 2.84 -6.02 -1.66
N ILE A 99 3.53 -6.98 -2.27
CA ILE A 99 3.04 -7.69 -3.47
C ILE A 99 1.72 -8.43 -3.19
N ASP A 100 1.62 -9.10 -2.04
CA ASP A 100 0.43 -9.82 -1.59
C ASP A 100 -0.76 -8.87 -1.40
N ASN A 101 -0.55 -7.75 -0.71
CA ASN A 101 -1.61 -6.78 -0.49
C ASN A 101 -2.03 -6.05 -1.76
N PHE A 102 -1.09 -5.81 -2.68
CA PHE A 102 -1.42 -5.28 -3.99
C PHE A 102 -2.36 -6.19 -4.76
N LYS A 103 -2.05 -7.49 -4.78
CA LYS A 103 -2.93 -8.48 -5.40
C LYS A 103 -4.31 -8.47 -4.74
N LEU A 104 -4.38 -8.41 -3.41
CA LEU A 104 -5.67 -8.31 -2.70
C LEU A 104 -6.47 -7.06 -3.09
N LEU A 105 -5.83 -5.89 -3.11
CA LEU A 105 -6.46 -4.62 -3.48
C LEU A 105 -6.96 -4.62 -4.93
N THR A 106 -6.21 -5.21 -5.87
CA THR A 106 -6.60 -5.24 -7.29
C THR A 106 -7.60 -6.33 -7.63
N ASP A 107 -7.44 -7.53 -7.06
CA ASP A 107 -8.23 -8.70 -7.45
C ASP A 107 -9.60 -8.69 -6.80
N LYS A 108 -9.68 -8.27 -5.53
CA LYS A 108 -10.95 -8.33 -4.81
C LYS A 108 -11.82 -7.11 -5.00
N LYS A 109 -11.26 -5.89 -5.14
CA LYS A 109 -12.02 -4.62 -5.02
C LYS A 109 -12.91 -4.54 -3.76
N GLU A 110 -12.88 -5.54 -2.87
CA GLU A 110 -13.80 -5.76 -1.76
C GLU A 110 -13.37 -4.98 -0.53
N LYS A 111 -14.36 -4.69 0.31
CA LYS A 111 -14.17 -4.07 1.62
C LYS A 111 -13.34 -5.01 2.49
N ILE A 112 -12.08 -4.65 2.73
CA ILE A 112 -11.25 -5.38 3.68
C ILE A 112 -11.90 -5.33 5.06
N LYS A 113 -11.90 -6.46 5.76
CA LYS A 113 -12.32 -6.51 7.16
C LYS A 113 -11.18 -5.99 8.04
N TRP A 114 -11.00 -4.67 8.05
CA TRP A 114 -9.87 -3.97 8.66
C TRP A 114 -9.54 -4.45 10.08
N TYR A 115 -10.56 -4.56 10.93
CA TYR A 115 -10.39 -4.93 12.33
C TYR A 115 -10.13 -6.43 12.57
N GLU A 116 -10.17 -7.27 11.53
CA GLU A 116 -9.72 -8.67 11.59
C GLU A 116 -8.22 -8.81 11.23
N LEU A 117 -7.57 -7.72 10.78
CA LEU A 117 -6.16 -7.72 10.41
C LEU A 117 -5.25 -7.49 11.62
N ASN A 118 -4.07 -8.10 11.59
CA ASN A 118 -2.98 -7.71 12.49
C ASN A 118 -2.25 -6.45 12.00
N ASP A 119 -1.42 -5.84 12.86
CA ASP A 119 -0.77 -4.56 12.56
C ASP A 119 0.15 -4.61 11.34
N LYS A 120 0.83 -5.73 11.11
CA LYS A 120 1.68 -5.94 9.93
C LYS A 120 0.84 -5.90 8.64
N GLN A 121 -0.32 -6.56 8.65
CA GLN A 121 -1.26 -6.55 7.52
C GLN A 121 -1.86 -5.15 7.29
N LYS A 122 -2.24 -4.45 8.37
CA LYS A 122 -2.74 -3.06 8.34
C LYS A 122 -1.73 -2.11 7.71
N TYR A 123 -0.47 -2.19 8.15
CA TYR A 123 0.62 -1.38 7.63
C TYR A 123 0.81 -1.60 6.12
N TYR A 124 0.92 -2.87 5.70
CA TYR A 124 1.05 -3.20 4.28
C TYR A 124 -0.16 -2.77 3.46
N TYR A 125 -1.36 -2.77 4.04
CA TYR A 125 -2.57 -2.37 3.34
C TYR A 125 -2.53 -0.87 3.03
N LEU A 126 -2.26 -0.04 4.05
CA LEU A 126 -2.16 1.41 3.90
C LEU A 126 -1.04 1.79 2.92
N ARG A 127 0.14 1.18 3.05
CA ARG A 127 1.24 1.37 2.07
C ARG A 127 0.82 0.95 0.65
N GLY A 128 0.08 -0.15 0.52
CA GLY A 128 -0.48 -0.59 -0.76
C GLY A 128 -1.43 0.44 -1.37
N CYS A 129 -2.31 1.03 -0.56
CA CYS A 129 -3.21 2.10 -0.99
C CYS A 129 -2.45 3.35 -1.46
N CYS A 130 -1.38 3.75 -0.75
CA CYS A 130 -0.49 4.85 -1.15
C CYS A 130 0.21 4.56 -2.49
N LEU A 131 0.84 3.40 -2.63
CA LEU A 131 1.52 3.01 -3.86
C LEU A 131 0.53 2.89 -5.06
N LEU A 132 -0.75 2.56 -4.81
CA LEU A 132 -1.78 2.43 -5.84
C LEU A 132 -2.37 3.77 -6.29
N ASN A 133 -2.58 4.71 -5.37
CA ASN A 133 -3.30 5.96 -5.63
C ASN A 133 -2.46 7.22 -5.48
N GLY A 134 -1.21 7.10 -5.04
CA GLY A 134 -0.38 8.20 -4.58
C GLY A 134 -0.91 8.86 -3.30
N VAL A 135 -0.26 9.95 -2.90
CA VAL A 135 -0.84 10.90 -1.96
C VAL A 135 -1.92 11.70 -2.71
N ARG A 136 -3.13 11.75 -2.15
CA ARG A 136 -4.28 12.40 -2.78
C ARG A 136 -4.20 13.91 -2.56
N GLU A 137 -4.42 14.67 -3.63
CA GLU A 137 -4.49 16.14 -3.60
C GLU A 137 -5.93 16.67 -3.43
N THR A 138 -6.92 15.78 -3.55
CA THR A 138 -8.35 16.13 -3.49
C THR A 138 -9.12 15.18 -2.60
N ILE A 139 -10.11 15.72 -1.88
CA ILE A 139 -11.07 14.94 -1.10
C ILE A 139 -12.31 14.58 -1.93
N ASP A 140 -12.68 13.30 -1.94
CA ASP A 140 -13.82 12.79 -2.69
C ASP A 140 -15.14 13.01 -1.92
N ASN A 141 -15.09 13.11 -0.59
CA ASN A 141 -16.25 13.37 0.24
C ASN A 141 -16.65 14.84 0.20
N THR A 142 -17.76 15.16 -0.46
CA THR A 142 -18.31 16.50 -0.64
C THR A 142 -19.24 16.95 0.49
N ASN A 143 -19.51 16.11 1.49
CA ASN A 143 -20.42 16.45 2.57
C ASN A 143 -19.85 17.61 3.43
N PRO A 144 -20.73 18.52 3.91
CA PRO A 144 -20.32 19.59 4.82
C PRO A 144 -19.94 19.06 6.21
N ILE A 145 -20.42 17.86 6.57
CA ILE A 145 -20.04 17.14 7.78
C ILE A 145 -19.38 15.83 7.34
N ILE A 146 -18.11 15.66 7.70
CA ILE A 146 -17.35 14.43 7.46
C ILE A 146 -17.35 13.64 8.76
N GLU A 147 -18.01 12.47 8.75
CA GLU A 147 -18.07 11.60 9.91
C GLU A 147 -16.87 10.64 9.92
N ILE A 148 -16.14 10.62 11.04
CA ILE A 148 -15.02 9.72 11.29
C ILE A 148 -15.39 8.81 12.46
N ASP A 149 -15.43 7.50 12.23
CA ASP A 149 -15.80 6.51 13.25
C ASP A 149 -14.56 5.95 13.95
N LEU A 150 -14.29 6.43 15.16
CA LEU A 150 -13.19 5.97 16.00
C LEU A 150 -13.63 4.98 17.10
N SER A 151 -14.85 4.45 17.02
CA SER A 151 -15.44 3.58 18.05
C SER A 151 -14.70 2.25 18.27
N LYS A 152 -13.95 1.78 17.28
CA LYS A 152 -13.21 0.50 17.30
C LYS A 152 -11.70 0.65 17.21
N VAL A 153 -11.20 1.87 17.13
CA VAL A 153 -9.78 2.19 16.96
C VAL A 153 -9.00 1.77 18.21
N ARG A 154 -7.85 1.11 17.99
CA ARG A 154 -6.94 0.65 19.07
C ARG A 154 -5.46 0.90 18.78
N ALA A 155 -5.11 1.23 17.54
CA ALA A 155 -3.74 1.58 17.13
C ALA A 155 -3.73 2.75 16.14
N ASP A 156 -2.60 3.44 16.02
CA ASP A 156 -2.41 4.62 15.16
C ASP A 156 -2.85 4.35 13.70
N LEU A 157 -2.55 3.14 13.18
CA LEU A 157 -2.95 2.74 11.83
C LEU A 157 -4.48 2.72 11.63
N ASP A 158 -5.25 2.42 12.68
CA ASP A 158 -6.71 2.44 12.60
C ASP A 158 -7.24 3.87 12.37
N ILE A 159 -6.58 4.86 12.98
CA ILE A 159 -6.93 6.28 12.83
C ILE A 159 -6.70 6.69 11.37
N TYR A 160 -5.52 6.44 10.83
CA TYR A 160 -5.19 6.80 9.45
C TYR A 160 -6.15 6.12 8.45
N TYR A 161 -6.54 4.87 8.72
CA TYR A 161 -7.52 4.16 7.90
C TYR A 161 -8.91 4.81 7.95
N GLU A 162 -9.45 5.10 9.13
CA GLU A 162 -10.81 5.66 9.26
C GLU A 162 -10.90 7.09 8.70
N ILE A 163 -9.85 7.91 8.85
CA ILE A 163 -9.78 9.24 8.22
C ILE A 163 -9.80 9.11 6.70
N GLY A 164 -8.92 8.27 6.14
CA GLY A 164 -8.84 8.13 4.69
C GLY A 164 -10.14 7.58 4.09
N LYS A 165 -10.82 6.68 4.80
CA LYS A 165 -12.15 6.20 4.43
C LYS A 165 -13.20 7.31 4.44
N ALA A 166 -13.20 8.15 5.47
CA ALA A 166 -14.12 9.27 5.59
C ALA A 166 -13.88 10.35 4.51
N PHE A 167 -12.62 10.62 4.16
CA PHE A 167 -12.24 11.70 3.25
C PHE A 167 -12.36 11.30 1.76
N PHE A 168 -12.03 10.05 1.43
CA PHE A 168 -11.92 9.61 0.04
C PHE A 168 -13.03 8.64 -0.39
N ASN A 169 -14.08 8.45 0.41
CA ASN A 169 -15.21 7.55 0.14
C ASN A 169 -14.79 6.13 -0.32
N SER A 170 -13.58 5.71 0.03
CA SER A 170 -12.91 4.54 -0.52
C SER A 170 -11.83 4.04 0.45
N TYR A 171 -10.94 3.18 -0.01
CA TYR A 171 -9.86 2.55 0.77
C TYR A 171 -8.72 3.51 1.16
N GLY A 172 -9.07 4.77 1.40
CA GLY A 172 -8.18 5.90 1.48
C GLY A 172 -7.00 5.69 2.41
N TYR A 173 -5.80 5.74 1.86
CA TYR A 173 -4.59 5.93 2.65
C TYR A 173 -4.59 7.35 3.20
N PHE A 174 -4.32 7.49 4.50
CA PHE A 174 -4.12 8.79 5.13
C PHE A 174 -2.90 8.77 6.06
N GLY A 175 -1.83 8.14 5.57
CA GLY A 175 -0.60 7.93 6.31
C GLY A 175 -0.42 6.50 6.83
N THR A 176 0.81 6.19 7.23
CA THR A 176 1.19 5.06 8.09
C THR A 176 1.93 5.50 9.36
N GLU A 177 2.25 6.78 9.45
CA GLU A 177 2.93 7.45 10.54
C GLU A 177 2.58 8.95 10.55
N ILE A 178 2.85 9.66 11.66
CA ILE A 178 2.43 11.06 11.83
C ILE A 178 2.91 12.00 10.72
N ASN A 179 4.15 11.88 10.26
CA ASN A 179 4.68 12.71 9.17
C ASN A 179 3.89 12.47 7.87
N SER A 180 3.63 11.21 7.53
CA SER A 180 2.84 10.87 6.34
C SER A 180 1.37 11.30 6.44
N PHE A 181 0.82 11.35 7.67
CA PHE A 181 -0.50 11.92 7.94
C PHE A 181 -0.51 13.44 7.69
N ILE A 182 0.49 14.16 8.20
CA ILE A 182 0.69 15.58 7.97
C ILE A 182 0.83 15.89 6.48
N ASP A 183 1.63 15.11 5.75
CA ASP A 183 1.81 15.23 4.30
C ASP A 183 0.48 15.06 3.56
N CYS A 184 -0.33 14.06 3.93
CA CYS A 184 -1.66 13.87 3.35
C CYS A 184 -2.57 15.08 3.60
N LEU A 185 -2.58 15.62 4.83
CA LEU A 185 -3.36 16.81 5.15
C LEU A 185 -2.92 18.05 4.37
N ILE A 186 -1.60 18.26 4.21
CA ILE A 186 -1.05 19.36 3.41
C ILE A 186 -1.49 19.20 1.96
N SER A 187 -1.37 17.99 1.41
CA SER A 187 -1.68 17.70 0.02
C SER A 187 -3.15 18.00 -0.32
N ILE A 188 -4.09 17.70 0.57
CA ILE A 188 -5.52 17.98 0.34
C ILE A 188 -5.94 19.41 0.67
N SER A 189 -5.16 20.17 1.45
CA SER A 189 -5.54 21.50 1.94
C SER A 189 -5.97 22.47 0.81
N PRO A 190 -5.28 22.52 -0.35
CA PRO A 190 -5.73 23.35 -1.47
C PRO A 190 -7.13 23.01 -1.97
N SER A 191 -7.53 21.73 -1.93
CA SER A 191 -8.87 21.30 -2.37
C SER A 191 -9.98 21.72 -1.39
N ILE A 192 -9.67 21.75 -0.09
CA ILE A 192 -10.58 22.20 0.96
C ILE A 192 -10.80 23.71 0.86
N LYS A 193 -9.73 24.48 0.64
CA LYS A 193 -9.79 25.94 0.47
C LYS A 193 -10.61 26.40 -0.74
N LYS A 194 -10.88 25.50 -1.70
CA LYS A 194 -11.77 25.77 -2.85
C LYS A 194 -13.26 25.62 -2.51
N ARG A 195 -13.60 25.04 -1.35
CA ARG A 195 -15.00 24.93 -0.91
C ARG A 195 -15.47 26.26 -0.37
N GLU A 196 -16.78 26.49 -0.45
CA GLU A 196 -17.41 27.67 0.15
C GLU A 196 -17.20 27.71 1.67
N LYS A 197 -17.16 26.55 2.31
CA LYS A 197 -16.89 26.38 3.74
C LYS A 197 -16.03 25.14 4.00
N THR A 198 -15.13 25.25 4.96
CA THR A 198 -14.38 24.11 5.49
C THR A 198 -15.37 23.12 6.15
N PRO A 199 -15.28 21.81 5.86
CA PRO A 199 -16.19 20.84 6.43
C PRO A 199 -15.94 20.65 7.94
N ILE A 200 -17.01 20.33 8.67
CA ILE A 200 -16.95 19.96 10.08
C ILE A 200 -16.55 18.49 10.19
N LEU A 201 -15.59 18.17 11.05
CA LEU A 201 -15.21 16.80 11.39
C LEU A 201 -16.01 16.34 12.59
N LYS A 202 -16.91 15.39 12.37
CA LYS A 202 -17.67 14.76 13.46
C LYS A 202 -16.99 13.45 13.83
N ILE A 203 -16.39 13.43 15.02
CA ILE A 203 -15.69 12.27 15.57
C ILE A 203 -16.70 11.44 16.36
N ASN A 204 -17.10 10.30 15.81
CA ASN A 204 -17.93 9.32 16.52
C ASN A 204 -17.04 8.39 17.35
N GLY A 205 -17.45 8.07 18.56
CA GLY A 205 -16.70 7.16 19.44
C GLY A 205 -15.55 7.85 20.17
N TYR A 206 -15.67 9.15 20.43
CA TYR A 206 -14.63 9.94 21.12
C TYR A 206 -14.15 9.30 22.43
N LYS A 207 -15.06 8.77 23.25
CA LYS A 207 -14.70 8.09 24.51
C LYS A 207 -13.77 6.90 24.32
N ASN A 208 -13.91 6.17 23.21
CA ASN A 208 -13.00 5.08 22.89
C ASN A 208 -11.65 5.64 22.46
N PHE A 209 -11.63 6.65 21.61
CA PHE A 209 -10.40 7.30 21.16
C PHE A 209 -9.61 7.88 22.34
N GLU A 210 -10.24 8.66 23.20
CA GLU A 210 -9.63 9.20 24.43
C GLU A 210 -9.04 8.10 25.31
N LYS A 211 -9.81 7.02 25.56
CA LYS A 211 -9.36 5.89 26.39
C LYS A 211 -8.04 5.25 25.90
N TYR A 212 -7.86 5.09 24.60
CA TYR A 212 -6.70 4.40 24.04
C TYR A 212 -5.54 5.33 23.70
N PHE A 213 -5.79 6.63 23.48
CA PHE A 213 -4.81 7.54 22.91
C PHE A 213 -4.50 8.77 23.77
N SER A 214 -5.20 9.05 24.86
CA SER A 214 -4.95 10.29 25.66
C SER A 214 -3.51 10.47 26.14
N ASN A 215 -2.74 9.38 26.26
CA ASN A 215 -1.33 9.39 26.65
C ASN A 215 -0.36 9.24 25.45
N ASN A 216 -0.89 9.22 24.22
CA ASN A 216 -0.15 9.09 22.98
C ASN A 216 -0.04 10.49 22.33
N ILE A 217 1.15 10.85 21.86
CA ILE A 217 1.42 12.09 21.11
C ILE A 217 0.44 12.30 19.94
N LEU A 218 0.01 11.20 19.30
CA LEU A 218 -0.94 11.25 18.19
C LEU A 218 -2.29 11.87 18.57
N PHE A 219 -2.71 11.80 19.84
CA PHE A 219 -3.98 12.38 20.27
C PHE A 219 -3.97 13.90 20.11
N ASP A 220 -2.98 14.58 20.68
CA ASP A 220 -2.85 16.03 20.57
C ASP A 220 -2.54 16.45 19.14
N ASP A 221 -1.62 15.75 18.46
CA ASP A 221 -1.25 16.05 17.08
C ASP A 221 -2.45 15.93 16.13
N PHE A 222 -3.32 14.94 16.32
CA PHE A 222 -4.54 14.78 15.51
C PHE A 222 -5.40 16.05 15.55
N TYR A 223 -5.72 16.55 16.75
CA TYR A 223 -6.56 17.75 16.88
C TYR A 223 -5.82 19.00 16.38
N GLN A 224 -4.55 19.16 16.76
CA GLN A 224 -3.76 20.33 16.35
C GLN A 224 -3.60 20.43 14.83
N GLU A 225 -3.30 19.33 14.15
CA GLU A 225 -3.09 19.34 12.70
C GLU A 225 -4.38 19.65 11.93
N PHE A 226 -5.54 19.16 12.39
CA PHE A 226 -6.82 19.54 11.81
C PHE A 226 -7.18 21.00 12.10
N SER A 227 -7.01 21.48 13.33
CA SER A 227 -7.27 22.88 13.68
C SER A 227 -6.38 23.87 12.93
N LYS A 228 -5.08 23.56 12.72
CA LYS A 228 -4.16 24.36 11.89
C LYS A 228 -4.65 24.55 10.45
N ARG A 229 -5.55 23.67 9.98
CA ARG A 229 -6.14 23.70 8.65
C ARG A 229 -7.62 24.10 8.67
N GLU A 230 -8.04 24.78 9.74
CA GLU A 230 -9.34 25.42 9.90
C GLU A 230 -10.54 24.46 9.99
N PHE A 231 -10.29 23.17 10.27
CA PHE A 231 -11.38 22.24 10.53
C PHE A 231 -11.98 22.49 11.91
N GLU A 232 -13.31 22.62 11.95
CA GLU A 232 -14.07 22.50 13.18
C GLU A 232 -14.22 21.02 13.53
N ILE A 233 -14.00 20.66 14.80
CA ILE A 233 -14.07 19.27 15.27
C ILE A 233 -15.15 19.15 16.34
N VAL A 234 -16.09 18.24 16.13
CA VAL A 234 -17.18 17.92 17.06
C VAL A 234 -17.02 16.49 17.53
N ASN A 235 -16.78 16.31 18.83
CA ASN A 235 -16.67 15.00 19.45
C ASN A 235 -18.05 14.47 19.86
N SER A 236 -18.34 13.21 19.54
CA SER A 236 -19.59 12.50 19.84
C SER A 236 -19.38 11.05 20.30
#